data_AF-A0A914QF80-F1
#
_entry.id   AF-A0A914QF80-F1
#
_cell.length_a   1.000
_cell.length_b   1.000
_cell.length_c   1.000
_cell.angle_alpha   90.00
_cell.angle_beta   90.00
_cell.angle_gamma   90.00
#
_symmetry.space_group_name_H-M   'P 1'
#
loop_
_entity.id
_entity.type
_entity.pdbx_description
1 polymer ?
#
loop_
_entity_poly.entity_id
_entity_poly.type
_entity_poly.pdbx_seq_one_letter_code
_entity_poly.pdbx_strand_id
1 'polypeptide(L)'
;MSEAKLFSQISGELEKFDGKAFVFIEEIDKLPGRSPLVLQSLSDVDASKYKETVYILTVVDDGIDKSMDEKVCTEMITRKLEKAWSDSLHIDQINPIISRITGITICL
;
A
#
# COMPACT_ATOMS: atom_id res chain seq x y z
N MET A 1 11.26 9.27 -6.90
CA MET A 1 10.35 10.07 -6.06
C MET A 1 10.70 9.76 -4.61
N SER A 2 10.77 10.75 -3.71
CA SER A 2 11.07 10.52 -2.29
C SER A 2 9.78 10.30 -1.49
N GLU A 3 9.88 9.53 -0.40
CA GLU A 3 8.81 9.27 0.58
C GLU A 3 8.04 10.54 0.97
N ALA A 4 8.75 11.58 1.43
CA ALA A 4 8.15 12.85 1.85
C ALA A 4 7.39 13.56 0.72
N LYS A 5 7.85 13.45 -0.54
CA LYS A 5 7.17 14.06 -1.69
C LYS A 5 5.86 13.36 -1.98
N LEU A 6 5.84 12.02 -1.93
CA LEU A 6 4.62 11.23 -2.14
C LEU A 6 3.59 11.51 -1.04
N PHE A 7 4.01 11.50 0.23
CA PHE A 7 3.12 11.84 1.35
C PHE A 7 2.55 13.25 1.21
N SER A 8 3.41 14.25 0.94
CA SER A 8 2.97 15.65 0.78
C SER A 8 1.97 15.84 -0.36
N GLN A 9 2.11 15.09 -1.45
CA GLN A 9 1.19 15.16 -2.57
C GLN A 9 -0.17 14.57 -2.20
N ILE A 10 -0.19 13.39 -1.58
CA ILE A 10 -1.43 12.74 -1.13
C ILE A 10 -2.13 13.62 -0.08
N SER A 11 -1.39 14.09 0.92
CA SER A 11 -1.93 14.91 2.01
C SER A 11 -2.52 16.23 1.48
N GLY A 12 -1.84 16.89 0.55
CA GLY A 12 -2.29 18.16 -0.03
C GLY A 12 -3.55 18.01 -0.88
N GLU A 13 -3.73 16.88 -1.57
CA GLU A 13 -4.98 16.58 -2.26
C GLU A 13 -6.10 16.25 -1.27
N LEU A 14 -5.83 15.40 -0.28
CA LEU A 14 -6.82 15.01 0.74
C LEU A 14 -7.35 16.19 1.56
N GLU A 15 -6.52 17.18 1.84
CA GLU A 15 -6.93 18.41 2.54
C GLU A 15 -7.99 19.20 1.77
N LYS A 16 -8.01 19.12 0.42
CA LYS A 16 -9.06 19.76 -0.39
C LYS A 16 -10.42 19.09 -0.25
N PHE A 17 -10.44 17.84 0.19
CA PHE A 17 -11.64 17.02 0.35
C PHE A 17 -11.98 16.76 1.82
N ASP A 18 -11.43 17.54 2.75
CA ASP A 18 -11.64 17.36 4.20
C ASP A 18 -11.34 15.93 4.69
N GLY A 19 -10.36 15.27 4.05
CA GLY A 19 -9.97 13.90 4.37
C GLY A 19 -11.00 12.82 3.97
N LYS A 20 -12.00 13.16 3.14
CA LYS A 20 -13.02 12.25 2.62
C LYS A 20 -12.82 12.02 1.13
N ALA A 21 -12.07 10.98 0.79
CA ALA A 21 -11.79 10.66 -0.62
C ALA A 21 -11.55 9.16 -0.82
N PHE A 22 -11.62 8.76 -2.09
CA PHE A 22 -11.04 7.51 -2.57
C PHE A 22 -9.68 7.84 -3.18
N VAL A 23 -8.62 7.22 -2.66
CA VAL A 23 -7.25 7.38 -3.17
C VAL A 23 -6.85 6.09 -3.84
N PHE A 24 -6.59 6.16 -5.13
CA PHE A 24 -6.09 5.03 -5.91
C PHE A 24 -4.57 5.14 -6.02
N ILE A 25 -3.85 4.14 -5.51
CA ILE A 25 -2.38 4.05 -5.63
C ILE A 25 -2.07 2.82 -6.46
N GLU A 26 -1.67 3.06 -7.70
CA GLU A 26 -1.36 2.00 -8.65
C GLU A 26 0.03 1.41 -8.42
N GLU A 27 0.13 0.09 -8.65
CA GLU A 27 1.39 -0.65 -8.76
C GLU A 27 2.34 -0.39 -7.58
N ILE A 28 1.85 -0.61 -6.36
CA ILE A 28 2.60 -0.30 -5.13
C ILE A 28 3.91 -1.11 -5.01
N ASP A 29 4.02 -2.23 -5.73
CA ASP A 29 5.26 -3.01 -5.87
C ASP A 29 6.36 -2.23 -6.61
N LYS A 30 6.01 -1.22 -7.41
CA LYS A 30 6.96 -0.38 -8.15
C LYS A 30 7.39 0.88 -7.40
N LEU A 31 6.94 1.09 -6.16
CA LEU A 31 7.31 2.25 -5.37
C LEU A 31 8.83 2.29 -5.11
N PRO A 32 9.52 3.38 -5.47
CA PRO A 32 10.97 3.42 -5.41
C PRO A 32 11.49 3.70 -3.99
N GLY A 33 12.61 3.09 -3.64
CA GLY A 33 13.35 3.42 -2.43
C GLY A 33 12.53 3.21 -1.17
N ARG A 34 12.47 4.25 -0.33
CA ARG A 34 11.71 4.23 0.94
C ARG A 34 10.25 4.68 0.81
N SER A 35 9.77 4.94 -0.41
CA SER A 35 8.40 5.41 -0.65
C SER A 35 7.30 4.49 -0.10
N PRO A 36 7.46 3.15 0.00
CA PRO A 36 6.46 2.30 0.66
C PRO A 36 6.16 2.67 2.11
N LEU A 37 7.10 3.30 2.85
CA LEU A 37 6.87 3.72 4.23
C LEU A 37 5.70 4.72 4.37
N VAL A 38 5.38 5.46 3.31
CA VAL A 38 4.19 6.34 3.26
C VAL A 38 2.92 5.56 3.57
N LEU A 39 2.81 4.32 3.10
CA LEU A 39 1.63 3.48 3.32
C LEU A 39 1.42 3.20 4.82
N GLN A 40 2.50 3.17 5.63
CA GLN A 40 2.38 3.03 7.08
C GLN A 40 1.61 4.20 7.68
N SER A 41 1.95 5.43 7.32
CA SER A 41 1.30 6.63 7.86
C SER A 41 -0.15 6.76 7.39
N LEU A 42 -0.46 6.32 6.17
CA LEU A 42 -1.81 6.40 5.61
C LEU A 42 -2.75 5.33 6.19
N SER A 43 -2.22 4.14 6.49
CA SER A 43 -2.97 2.97 6.97
C SER A 43 -2.94 2.78 8.50
N ASP A 44 -2.35 3.71 9.25
CA ASP A 44 -2.36 3.65 10.72
C ASP A 44 -3.75 4.00 11.27
N VAL A 45 -4.43 3.00 11.84
CA VAL A 45 -5.81 3.11 12.35
C VAL A 45 -5.92 4.14 13.49
N ASP A 46 -4.88 4.24 14.31
CA ASP A 46 -4.89 5.10 15.49
C ASP A 46 -4.43 6.51 15.13
N ALA A 47 -3.35 6.61 14.36
CA ALA A 47 -2.62 7.85 14.12
C ALA A 47 -2.95 8.55 12.80
N SER A 48 -3.64 7.91 11.84
CA SER A 48 -3.94 8.54 10.55
C SER A 48 -4.85 9.75 10.72
N LYS A 49 -4.45 10.88 10.10
CA LYS A 49 -5.24 12.11 10.00
C LYS A 49 -6.46 11.93 9.09
N TYR A 50 -6.45 10.93 8.21
CA TYR A 50 -7.41 10.75 7.12
C TYR A 50 -8.27 9.49 7.32
N LYS A 51 -8.98 9.43 8.46
CA LYS A 51 -9.76 8.24 8.87
C LYS A 51 -10.97 7.94 7.98
N GLU A 52 -11.45 8.93 7.23
CA GLU A 52 -12.58 8.80 6.31
C GLU A 52 -12.13 8.64 4.84
N THR A 53 -10.84 8.37 4.62
CA THR A 53 -10.28 8.07 3.29
C THR A 53 -10.22 6.57 3.05
N VAL A 54 -10.64 6.15 1.86
CA VAL A 54 -10.48 4.77 1.39
C VAL A 54 -9.28 4.72 0.44
N TYR A 55 -8.27 3.95 0.81
CA TYR A 55 -7.12 3.69 -0.05
C TYR A 55 -7.34 2.39 -0.81
N ILE A 56 -7.28 2.47 -2.13
CA ILE A 56 -7.33 1.32 -3.03
C ILE A 56 -5.93 1.17 -3.62
N LEU A 57 -5.30 0.05 -3.33
CA LEU A 57 -3.92 -0.23 -3.73
C LEU A 57 -3.93 -1.36 -4.76
N THR A 58 -3.13 -1.24 -5.81
CA THR A 58 -3.00 -2.31 -6.81
C THR A 58 -1.58 -2.86 -6.88
N VAL A 59 -1.51 -4.14 -7.19
CA VAL A 59 -0.27 -4.88 -7.45
C VAL A 59 -0.52 -5.69 -8.72
N VAL A 60 0.39 -5.59 -9.69
CA VAL A 60 0.25 -6.31 -10.97
C VAL A 60 1.13 -7.55 -10.93
N ASP A 61 0.56 -8.73 -11.04
CA ASP A 61 1.31 -9.99 -11.14
C ASP A 61 0.70 -10.92 -12.19
N ASP A 62 1.54 -11.43 -13.10
CA ASP A 62 1.12 -12.28 -14.21
C ASP A 62 0.64 -13.68 -13.75
N GLY A 63 0.92 -14.06 -12.50
CA GLY A 63 0.51 -15.33 -11.91
C GLY A 63 -0.79 -15.27 -11.11
N ILE A 64 -1.39 -14.10 -10.92
CA ILE A 64 -2.66 -13.95 -10.19
C ILE A 64 -3.82 -14.20 -11.15
N ASP A 65 -4.81 -14.97 -10.70
CA ASP A 65 -6.04 -15.25 -11.44
C ASP A 65 -7.25 -15.14 -10.50
N LYS A 66 -8.39 -14.67 -11.03
CA LYS A 66 -9.65 -14.52 -10.29
C LYS A 66 -10.22 -15.79 -9.66
N SER A 67 -9.81 -16.97 -10.12
CA SER A 67 -10.25 -18.27 -9.56
C SER A 67 -9.39 -18.72 -8.38
N MET A 68 -8.32 -17.98 -8.07
CA MET A 68 -7.40 -18.29 -6.99
C MET A 68 -8.08 -18.12 -5.62
N ASP A 69 -7.72 -19.02 -4.70
CA ASP A 69 -8.11 -18.89 -3.31
C ASP A 69 -7.54 -17.60 -2.70
N GLU A 70 -8.35 -16.89 -1.91
CA GLU A 70 -8.01 -15.60 -1.32
C GLU A 70 -6.72 -15.67 -0.49
N LYS A 71 -6.50 -16.77 0.25
CA LYS A 71 -5.30 -16.93 1.08
C LYS A 71 -4.06 -17.10 0.21
N VAL A 72 -4.16 -17.94 -0.82
CA VAL A 72 -3.05 -18.16 -1.77
C VAL A 72 -2.69 -16.84 -2.46
N CYS A 73 -3.69 -16.08 -2.89
CA CYS A 73 -3.45 -14.79 -3.52
C CYS A 73 -2.82 -13.76 -2.56
N THR A 74 -3.32 -13.68 -1.32
CA THR A 74 -2.76 -12.79 -0.29
C THR A 74 -1.31 -13.15 0.03
N GLU A 75 -0.98 -14.45 0.10
CA GLU A 75 0.39 -14.94 0.27
C GLU A 75 1.29 -14.56 -0.92
N MET A 76 0.79 -14.66 -2.16
CA MET A 76 1.53 -14.28 -3.36
C MET A 76 1.82 -12.77 -3.38
N ILE A 77 0.82 -11.94 -3.07
CA ILE A 77 0.97 -10.48 -2.97
C ILE A 77 1.98 -10.13 -1.88
N THR A 78 1.90 -10.76 -0.71
CA THR A 78 2.84 -10.55 0.39
C THR A 78 4.27 -10.82 -0.04
N ARG A 79 4.55 -12.00 -0.62
CA ARG A 79 5.89 -12.36 -1.10
C ARG A 79 6.40 -11.42 -2.19
N LYS A 80 5.51 -10.95 -3.08
CA LYS A 80 5.86 -10.00 -4.13
C LYS A 80 6.29 -8.66 -3.54
N LEU A 81 5.53 -8.11 -2.60
CA LEU A 81 5.84 -6.84 -1.95
C LEU A 81 7.12 -6.93 -1.11
N GLU A 82 7.30 -8.02 -0.36
CA GLU A 82 8.56 -8.30 0.36
C GLU A 82 9.77 -8.26 -0.57
N LYS A 83 9.69 -8.96 -1.71
CA LYS A 83 10.76 -8.99 -2.71
C LYS A 83 10.96 -7.63 -3.39
N ALA A 84 9.88 -6.92 -3.72
CA ALA A 84 9.98 -5.68 -4.45
C ALA A 84 10.60 -4.56 -3.59
N TRP A 85 10.37 -4.58 -2.29
CA TRP A 85 10.84 -3.54 -1.37
C TRP A 85 12.14 -3.91 -0.64
N SER A 86 12.59 -5.17 -0.69
CA SER A 86 13.78 -5.64 0.03
C SER A 86 15.09 -4.93 -0.36
N ASP A 87 15.15 -4.37 -1.57
CA ASP A 87 16.34 -3.63 -2.04
C ASP A 87 16.56 -2.31 -1.29
N SER A 88 15.53 -1.79 -0.63
CA SER A 88 15.55 -0.47 0.00
C SER A 88 15.04 -0.44 1.44
N LEU A 89 14.36 -1.50 1.89
CA LEU A 89 13.77 -1.62 3.22
C LEU A 89 14.11 -2.96 3.85
N HIS A 90 14.27 -2.98 5.16
CA HIS A 90 14.42 -4.22 5.91
C HIS A 90 13.08 -4.92 6.12
N ILE A 91 13.10 -6.25 6.27
CA ILE A 91 11.89 -7.05 6.50
C ILE A 91 11.07 -6.57 7.72
N ASP A 92 11.76 -6.11 8.77
CA ASP A 92 11.14 -5.56 9.99
C ASP A 92 10.37 -4.26 9.73
N GLN A 93 10.68 -3.55 8.64
CA GLN A 93 9.94 -2.37 8.19
C GLN A 93 8.82 -2.74 7.22
N ILE A 94 9.03 -3.77 6.39
CA ILE A 94 8.09 -4.21 5.36
C ILE A 94 6.86 -4.89 5.97
N ASN A 95 7.06 -5.88 6.85
CA ASN A 95 5.98 -6.72 7.37
C ASN A 95 4.86 -5.93 8.09
N PRO A 96 5.18 -4.91 8.91
CA PRO A 96 4.15 -4.07 9.52
C PRO A 96 3.32 -3.28 8.51
N ILE A 97 3.87 -2.93 7.35
CA ILE A 97 3.13 -2.22 6.29
C ILE A 97 2.18 -3.20 5.61
N ILE A 98 2.69 -4.34 5.17
CA ILE A 98 1.90 -5.37 4.50
C ILE A 98 0.71 -5.77 5.39
N SER A 99 0.96 -6.07 6.67
CA SER A 99 -0.10 -6.43 7.62
C SER A 99 -1.22 -5.40 7.75
N ARG A 100 -0.95 -4.11 7.50
CA ARG A 100 -1.98 -3.05 7.55
C ARG A 100 -2.76 -2.94 6.24
N ILE A 101 -2.09 -3.15 5.11
CA ILE A 101 -2.70 -2.93 3.79
C ILE A 101 -3.37 -4.18 3.21
N THR A 102 -3.04 -5.38 3.69
CA THR A 102 -3.63 -6.65 3.22
C THR A 102 -4.79 -7.14 4.07
N GLY A 103 -5.41 -6.27 4.87
CA GLY A 103 -6.60 -6.62 5.67
C GLY A 103 -7.79 -7.04 4.80
N ILE A 104 -7.88 -6.51 3.58
CA ILE A 104 -8.81 -6.93 2.53
C ILE A 104 -8.02 -7.02 1.23
N THR A 105 -8.02 -8.20 0.61
CA THR A 105 -7.32 -8.45 -0.66
C THR A 105 -8.31 -8.99 -1.68
N ILE A 106 -8.29 -8.45 -2.89
CA ILE A 106 -9.16 -8.87 -4.00
C ILE A 106 -8.27 -9.21 -5.19
N CYS A 107 -8.52 -10.38 -5.78
CA CYS A 107 -7.73 -10.91 -6.89
C CYS A 107 -8.60 -10.92 -8.13
N LEU A 108 -8.10 -10.27 -9.19
CA LEU A 108 -8.86 -9.94 -10.40
C LEU A 108 -8.37 -10.74 -11.60
#